data_AF-A0A6P9D272-F1
#
_entry.id   AF-A0A6P9D272-F1
#
_cell.length_a   1.000
_cell.length_b   1.000
_cell.length_c   1.000
_cell.angle_alpha   90.00
_cell.angle_beta   90.00
_cell.angle_gamma   90.00
#
_symmetry.space_group_name_H-M   'P 1'
#
loop_
_entity.id
_entity.type
_entity.pdbx_description
1 polymer ?
#
loop_
_entity_poly.entity_id
_entity_poly.type
_entity_poly.pdbx_seq_one_letter_code
_entity_poly.pdbx_strand_id
1 'polypeptide(L)'
;MKTALWLTVGLLFLQEIKPSVGSKRETRSVLDMISTLLCYGDRLQIPLLALNLYGCHCGTGGFGKPLDAVDRCCFLHDCCYRHTRLSLKCHNRVKWQRYKLLCKTSETECRSKSICGRTACECDKQLAECLTAARPQRKHSFYKRELCQGSKGTCPIMHHNWTKTRALS
;
A
#
# COMPACT_ATOMS: atom_id res chain seq x y z
N MET A 1 59.47 38.50 -7.42
CA MET A 1 58.98 39.57 -8.34
C MET A 1 58.60 38.88 -9.64
N LYS A 2 57.37 38.78 -10.12
CA LYS A 2 56.08 39.40 -9.80
C LYS A 2 54.99 38.37 -10.10
N THR A 3 54.01 38.31 -9.21
CA THR A 3 52.60 38.03 -9.47
C THR A 3 52.15 38.53 -10.85
N ALA A 4 51.63 37.65 -11.72
CA ALA A 4 50.63 37.95 -12.76
C ALA A 4 50.38 36.75 -13.68
N LEU A 5 49.61 35.75 -13.24
CA LEU A 5 48.88 34.88 -14.18
C LEU A 5 47.64 34.24 -13.54
N TRP A 6 46.85 35.04 -12.83
CA TRP A 6 45.54 34.64 -12.29
C TRP A 6 44.42 35.55 -12.81
N LEU A 7 44.48 35.95 -14.09
CA LEU A 7 43.47 36.84 -14.71
C LEU A 7 43.03 36.41 -16.13
N THR A 8 43.16 35.13 -16.45
CA THR A 8 42.49 34.51 -17.61
C THR A 8 42.07 33.12 -17.12
N VAL A 9 40.87 32.84 -16.64
CA VAL A 9 39.58 32.97 -17.29
C VAL A 9 38.53 32.92 -16.17
N GLY A 10 38.31 34.05 -15.50
CA GLY A 10 37.27 34.22 -14.47
C GLY A 10 35.91 34.64 -15.04
N LEU A 11 35.57 34.21 -16.26
CA LEU A 11 34.43 34.74 -17.03
C LEU A 11 33.84 33.76 -18.04
N LEU A 12 33.82 32.47 -17.72
CA LEU A 12 32.82 31.55 -18.26
C LEU A 12 31.93 31.08 -17.12
N PHE A 13 31.00 31.98 -16.80
CA PHE A 13 29.64 31.68 -16.36
C PHE A 13 29.51 30.49 -15.40
N LEU A 14 29.36 30.85 -14.13
CA LEU A 14 28.41 30.24 -13.20
C LEU A 14 27.02 30.21 -13.86
N GLN A 15 26.81 29.31 -14.81
CA GLN A 15 25.48 28.88 -15.22
C GLN A 15 25.07 27.78 -14.24
N GLU A 16 24.32 28.21 -13.23
CA GLU A 16 23.24 27.47 -12.58
C GLU A 16 23.43 25.95 -12.56
N ILE A 17 23.87 25.43 -11.40
CA ILE A 17 23.52 24.06 -11.03
C ILE A 17 21.99 24.04 -10.97
N LYS A 18 21.32 23.76 -12.10
CA LYS A 18 19.91 23.41 -12.09
C LYS A 18 19.84 22.08 -11.33
N PRO A 19 19.26 22.02 -10.11
CA PRO A 19 18.90 20.73 -9.57
C PRO A 19 17.88 20.17 -10.56
N SER A 20 18.28 19.17 -11.34
CA SER A 20 17.33 18.43 -12.15
C SER A 20 16.41 17.67 -11.18
N VAL A 21 15.28 18.30 -10.87
CA VAL A 21 14.11 17.59 -10.36
C VAL A 21 13.66 16.67 -11.49
N GLY A 22 14.05 15.40 -11.40
CA GLY A 22 13.82 14.42 -12.44
C GLY A 22 13.99 13.00 -11.91
N SER A 23 13.14 12.65 -10.95
CA SER A 23 12.87 11.32 -10.37
C SER A 23 13.49 10.13 -11.12
N LYS A 24 14.64 9.64 -10.63
CA LYS A 24 15.02 8.23 -10.77
C LYS A 24 14.88 7.54 -9.42
N ARG A 25 13.66 7.13 -9.08
CA ARG A 25 13.40 6.03 -8.14
C ARG A 25 12.22 5.19 -8.61
N GLU A 26 12.51 4.30 -9.53
CA GLU A 26 11.57 3.31 -10.02
C GLU A 26 11.80 2.01 -9.24
N THR A 27 11.00 1.76 -8.19
CA THR A 27 10.72 0.41 -7.66
C THR A 27 9.63 0.41 -6.56
N ARG A 28 8.66 -0.52 -6.71
CA ARG A 28 7.81 -1.24 -5.70
C ARG A 28 6.44 -0.66 -5.31
N SER A 29 5.37 -1.45 -5.53
CA SER A 29 3.99 -1.10 -5.10
C SER A 29 3.66 -1.37 -3.64
N VAL A 30 4.52 -2.06 -2.89
CA VAL A 30 4.47 -2.05 -1.41
C VAL A 30 4.63 -0.63 -0.87
N LEU A 31 5.42 0.22 -1.54
CA LEU A 31 5.55 1.63 -1.16
C LEU A 31 4.26 2.41 -1.44
N ASP A 32 3.52 2.06 -2.49
CA ASP A 32 2.25 2.71 -2.82
C ASP A 32 1.18 2.30 -1.79
N MET A 33 1.15 1.03 -1.38
CA MET A 33 0.30 0.55 -0.27
C MET A 33 0.64 1.29 1.04
N ILE A 34 1.94 1.40 1.38
CA ILE A 34 2.37 2.16 2.56
C ILE A 34 1.96 3.62 2.44
N SER A 35 2.13 4.25 1.28
CA SER A 35 1.69 5.63 1.04
C SER A 35 0.18 5.78 1.23
N THR A 36 -0.59 4.76 0.86
CA THR A 36 -2.04 4.74 1.06
C THR A 36 -2.35 4.64 2.55
N LEU A 37 -1.77 3.68 3.27
CA LEU A 37 -1.99 3.53 4.71
C LEU A 37 -1.54 4.76 5.52
N LEU A 38 -0.42 5.39 5.13
CA LEU A 38 0.06 6.63 5.75
C LEU A 38 -0.93 7.79 5.57
N CYS A 39 -1.66 7.85 4.46
CA CYS A 39 -2.72 8.85 4.28
C CYS A 39 -3.81 8.73 5.36
N TYR A 40 -4.06 7.51 5.88
CA TYR A 40 -5.05 7.25 6.92
C TYR A 40 -4.44 7.27 8.35
N GLY A 41 -3.14 7.55 8.48
CA GLY A 41 -2.33 7.30 9.69
C GLY A 41 -2.99 7.66 11.02
N ASP A 42 -3.50 8.88 11.16
CA ASP A 42 -4.11 9.38 12.41
C ASP A 42 -5.38 8.61 12.83
N ARG A 43 -5.99 7.87 11.90
CA ARG A 43 -7.20 7.07 12.11
C ARG A 43 -6.90 5.57 12.27
N LEU A 44 -5.67 5.13 12.03
CA LEU A 44 -5.30 3.74 12.16
C LEU A 44 -5.05 3.41 13.64
N GLN A 45 -5.71 2.37 14.12
CA GLN A 45 -5.56 1.90 15.51
C GLN A 45 -4.40 0.90 15.68
N ILE A 46 -3.75 0.52 14.59
CA ILE A 46 -2.63 -0.44 14.54
C ILE A 46 -1.39 0.20 13.91
N PRO A 47 -0.19 0.07 14.52
CA PRO A 47 1.05 0.51 13.88
C PRO A 47 1.32 -0.23 12.57
N LEU A 48 1.72 0.48 11.52
CA LEU A 48 1.97 -0.13 10.20
C LEU A 48 2.97 -1.30 10.23
N LEU A 49 3.96 -1.23 11.10
CA LEU A 49 4.96 -2.31 11.26
C LEU A 49 4.34 -3.58 11.88
N ALA A 50 3.36 -3.44 12.77
CA ALA A 50 2.68 -4.57 13.40
C ALA A 50 1.69 -5.25 12.45
N LEU A 51 1.11 -4.50 11.50
CA LEU A 51 0.12 -5.00 10.55
C LEU A 51 0.67 -6.18 9.72
N ASN A 52 1.92 -6.14 9.28
CA ASN A 52 2.48 -7.18 8.40
C ASN A 52 2.62 -8.57 9.08
N LEU A 53 2.61 -8.62 10.41
CA LEU A 53 2.73 -9.86 11.20
C LEU A 53 1.49 -10.05 12.09
N TYR A 54 0.36 -9.51 11.67
CA TYR A 54 -0.90 -9.61 12.41
C TYR A 54 -1.74 -10.79 11.93
N GLY A 55 -2.18 -11.62 12.88
CA GLY A 55 -3.09 -12.72 12.64
C GLY A 55 -2.68 -13.68 11.52
N CYS A 56 -3.66 -14.19 10.79
CA CYS A 56 -3.51 -15.27 9.84
C CYS A 56 -3.45 -14.83 8.37
N HIS A 57 -3.87 -13.61 8.05
CA HIS A 57 -3.97 -13.09 6.68
C HIS A 57 -3.15 -11.82 6.44
N CYS A 58 -2.90 -10.99 7.45
CA CYS A 58 -2.07 -9.81 7.21
C CYS A 58 -0.62 -10.24 6.88
N GLY A 59 -0.05 -9.64 5.83
CA GLY A 59 1.30 -9.94 5.33
C GLY A 59 1.34 -10.78 4.05
N THR A 60 2.37 -11.62 3.90
CA THR A 60 2.51 -12.50 2.74
C THR A 60 1.77 -13.82 2.95
N GLY A 61 1.01 -14.23 1.93
CA GLY A 61 0.17 -15.42 1.99
C GLY A 61 -1.02 -15.23 2.93
N GLY A 62 -1.50 -16.33 3.51
CA GLY A 62 -2.55 -16.33 4.52
C GLY A 62 -3.46 -17.53 4.36
N PHE A 63 -3.77 -18.19 5.48
CA PHE A 63 -4.58 -19.40 5.53
C PHE A 63 -5.35 -19.46 6.84
N GLY A 64 -6.30 -20.39 6.95
CA GLY A 64 -7.14 -20.49 8.14
C GLY A 64 -8.20 -19.38 8.21
N LYS A 65 -9.04 -19.46 9.24
CA LYS A 65 -10.10 -18.49 9.49
C LYS A 65 -9.50 -17.16 10.01
N PRO A 66 -9.98 -15.99 9.55
CA PRO A 66 -9.57 -14.71 10.13
C PRO A 66 -9.87 -14.65 11.63
N LEU A 67 -8.89 -14.19 12.41
CA LEU A 67 -8.98 -14.19 13.88
C LEU A 67 -9.86 -13.08 14.45
N ASP A 68 -9.88 -11.92 13.80
CA ASP A 68 -10.67 -10.75 14.20
C ASP A 68 -10.93 -9.81 13.01
N ALA A 69 -11.47 -8.62 13.30
CA ALA A 69 -11.79 -7.62 12.30
C ALA A 69 -10.56 -7.13 11.50
N VAL A 70 -9.40 -6.95 12.14
CA VAL A 70 -8.17 -6.51 11.46
C VAL A 70 -7.70 -7.60 10.50
N ASP A 71 -7.68 -8.85 10.97
CA ASP A 71 -7.28 -9.99 10.15
C ASP A 71 -8.27 -10.24 8.99
N ARG A 72 -9.56 -9.94 9.21
CA ARG A 72 -10.59 -9.99 8.17
C ARG A 72 -10.39 -8.91 7.10
N CYS A 73 -9.95 -7.70 7.46
CA CYS A 73 -9.58 -6.67 6.48
C CYS A 73 -8.48 -7.18 5.54
N CYS A 74 -7.46 -7.84 6.10
CA CYS A 74 -6.37 -8.42 5.32
C CYS A 74 -6.81 -9.58 4.44
N PHE A 75 -7.70 -10.45 4.92
CA PHE A 75 -8.31 -11.50 4.10
C PHE A 75 -9.05 -10.94 2.88
N LEU A 76 -9.82 -9.87 3.07
CA LEU A 76 -10.57 -9.22 1.99
C LEU A 76 -9.66 -8.49 1.01
N HIS A 77 -8.58 -7.88 1.51
CA HIS A 77 -7.51 -7.31 0.67
C HIS A 77 -6.85 -8.36 -0.22
N ASP A 78 -6.51 -9.52 0.34
CA ASP A 78 -5.99 -10.68 -0.37
C ASP A 78 -6.94 -11.13 -1.50
N CYS A 79 -8.24 -11.14 -1.22
CA CYS A 79 -9.27 -11.45 -2.21
C CYS A 79 -9.36 -10.40 -3.32
N CYS A 80 -9.25 -9.12 -2.99
CA CYS A 80 -9.23 -8.03 -3.97
C CYS A 80 -8.02 -8.13 -4.90
N TYR A 81 -6.85 -8.42 -4.34
CA TYR A 81 -5.64 -8.68 -5.13
C TYR A 81 -5.77 -9.93 -6.00
N ARG A 82 -6.39 -11.01 -5.48
CA ARG A 82 -6.66 -12.21 -6.28
C ARG A 82 -7.57 -11.90 -7.46
N HIS A 83 -8.65 -11.15 -7.25
CA HIS A 83 -9.55 -10.71 -8.32
C HIS A 83 -8.82 -9.88 -9.37
N THR A 84 -8.03 -8.89 -8.93
CA THR A 84 -7.25 -8.03 -9.82
C THR A 84 -6.29 -8.84 -10.70
N ARG A 85 -5.62 -9.84 -10.12
CA ARG A 85 -4.70 -10.71 -10.84
C ARG A 85 -5.42 -11.61 -11.86
N LEU A 86 -6.48 -12.29 -11.44
CA LEU A 86 -7.11 -13.35 -12.23
C LEU A 86 -8.17 -12.80 -13.20
N SER A 87 -9.10 -12.00 -12.69
CA SER A 87 -10.25 -11.51 -13.45
C SER A 87 -9.88 -10.36 -14.40
N LEU A 88 -9.02 -9.43 -13.95
CA LEU A 88 -8.58 -8.30 -14.75
C LEU A 88 -7.30 -8.57 -15.55
N LYS A 89 -6.80 -9.82 -15.50
CA LYS A 89 -5.58 -10.27 -16.19
C LYS A 89 -4.38 -9.35 -15.93
N CYS A 90 -4.27 -8.80 -14.73
CA CYS A 90 -3.09 -8.06 -14.30
C CYS A 90 -1.98 -9.07 -14.01
N HIS A 91 -1.24 -9.46 -15.06
CA HIS A 91 -0.28 -10.57 -15.06
C HIS A 91 0.92 -10.36 -14.12
N ASN A 92 1.29 -9.11 -13.82
CA ASN A 92 2.28 -8.79 -12.79
C ASN A 92 1.71 -9.10 -11.40
N ARG A 93 2.56 -9.50 -10.42
CA ARG A 93 2.06 -9.62 -9.04
C ARG A 93 1.45 -8.26 -8.66
N VAL A 94 0.17 -8.23 -8.31
CA VAL A 94 -0.55 -6.99 -7.95
C VAL A 94 0.18 -6.22 -6.84
N LYS A 95 0.92 -6.95 -5.98
CA LYS A 95 1.87 -6.43 -4.96
C LYS A 95 3.07 -5.63 -5.51
N TRP A 96 3.26 -5.61 -6.82
CA TRP A 96 4.27 -4.83 -7.55
C TRP A 96 3.66 -3.87 -8.57
N GLN A 97 2.33 -3.84 -8.69
CA GLN A 97 1.63 -2.96 -9.62
C GLN A 97 1.69 -1.51 -9.13
N ARG A 98 2.54 -0.69 -9.75
CA ARG A 98 2.60 0.73 -9.45
C ARG A 98 1.27 1.43 -9.72
N TYR A 99 0.93 2.39 -8.89
CA TYR A 99 -0.25 3.20 -9.07
C TYR A 99 -0.07 4.66 -8.64
N LYS A 100 -0.95 5.54 -9.16
CA LYS A 100 -1.03 6.95 -8.80
C LYS A 100 -2.20 7.16 -7.85
N LEU A 101 -1.95 7.88 -6.78
CA LEU A 101 -2.93 8.25 -5.76
C LEU A 101 -2.81 9.73 -5.42
N LEU A 102 -3.86 10.29 -4.84
CA LEU A 102 -3.83 11.57 -4.14
C LEU A 102 -4.41 11.37 -2.74
N CYS A 103 -3.73 11.90 -1.73
CA CYS A 103 -4.25 11.95 -0.37
C CYS A 103 -5.00 13.28 -0.17
N LYS A 104 -6.28 13.21 0.20
CA LYS A 104 -7.13 14.36 0.52
C LYS A 104 -7.84 14.08 1.84
N THR A 105 -7.64 14.93 2.85
CA THR A 105 -8.40 14.87 4.11
C THR A 105 -8.42 13.47 4.74
N SER A 106 -7.24 12.83 4.78
CA SER A 106 -7.05 11.46 5.28
C SER A 106 -7.79 10.36 4.50
N GLU A 107 -8.22 10.63 3.27
CA GLU A 107 -8.79 9.66 2.34
C GLU A 107 -7.96 9.62 1.05
N THR A 108 -7.88 8.45 0.42
CA THR A 108 -7.17 8.28 -0.85
C THR A 108 -8.11 8.39 -2.05
N GLU A 109 -7.69 9.16 -3.05
CA GLU A 109 -8.30 9.24 -4.38
C GLU A 109 -7.40 8.51 -5.40
N CYS A 110 -7.90 7.47 -6.04
CA CYS A 110 -7.14 6.64 -6.98
C CYS A 110 -7.13 7.22 -8.40
N ARG A 111 -5.94 7.61 -8.88
CA ARG A 111 -5.76 8.38 -10.13
C ARG A 111 -5.02 7.65 -11.23
N SER A 112 -4.71 6.37 -11.04
CA SER A 112 -4.10 5.54 -12.08
C SER A 112 -4.94 5.51 -13.36
N LYS A 113 -4.28 5.61 -14.51
CA LYS A 113 -4.92 5.46 -15.82
C LYS A 113 -5.13 3.98 -16.18
N SER A 114 -4.19 3.11 -15.82
CA SER A 114 -4.31 1.67 -16.08
C SER A 114 -5.34 1.04 -15.14
N ILE A 115 -6.12 0.10 -15.67
CA ILE A 115 -7.09 -0.68 -14.88
C ILE A 115 -6.42 -1.41 -13.72
N CYS A 116 -5.23 -1.98 -13.95
CA CYS A 116 -4.45 -2.69 -12.94
C CYS A 116 -3.99 -1.75 -11.82
N GLY A 117 -3.41 -0.60 -12.17
CA GLY A 117 -2.97 0.38 -11.17
C GLY A 117 -4.15 1.00 -10.42
N ARG A 118 -5.28 1.23 -11.09
CA ARG A 118 -6.46 1.79 -10.44
C ARG A 118 -7.06 0.78 -9.46
N THR A 119 -7.21 -0.46 -9.88
CA THR A 119 -7.79 -1.51 -9.02
C THR A 119 -6.87 -1.84 -7.85
N ALA A 120 -5.55 -1.89 -8.05
CA ALA A 120 -4.59 -2.05 -6.94
C ALA A 120 -4.72 -0.93 -5.90
N CYS A 121 -4.80 0.32 -6.36
CA CYS A 121 -5.05 1.46 -5.48
C CYS A 121 -6.38 1.34 -4.72
N GLU A 122 -7.46 0.93 -5.39
CA GLU A 122 -8.77 0.77 -4.75
C GLU A 122 -8.76 -0.36 -3.70
N CYS A 123 -8.02 -1.44 -3.95
CA CYS A 123 -7.83 -2.49 -2.95
C CYS A 123 -7.11 -1.94 -1.70
N ASP A 124 -6.04 -1.17 -1.88
CA ASP A 124 -5.23 -0.61 -0.79
C ASP A 124 -5.99 0.48 -0.01
N LYS A 125 -6.78 1.29 -0.72
CA LYS A 125 -7.72 2.26 -0.15
C LYS A 125 -8.73 1.56 0.76
N GLN A 126 -9.37 0.51 0.27
CA GLN A 126 -10.37 -0.25 1.03
C GLN A 126 -9.77 -0.98 2.23
N LEU A 127 -8.54 -1.49 2.11
CA LEU A 127 -7.80 -2.01 3.27
C LEU A 127 -7.63 -0.92 4.33
N ALA A 128 -7.16 0.27 3.95
CA ALA A 128 -6.95 1.37 4.89
C ALA A 128 -8.26 1.78 5.58
N GLU A 129 -9.34 1.95 4.83
CA GLU A 129 -10.68 2.24 5.37
C GLU A 129 -11.15 1.16 6.36
N CYS A 130 -11.03 -0.10 6.00
CA CYS A 130 -11.40 -1.22 6.88
C CYS A 130 -10.59 -1.18 8.19
N LEU A 131 -9.29 -0.93 8.12
CA LEU A 131 -8.41 -0.85 9.29
C LEU A 131 -8.73 0.34 10.21
N THR A 132 -9.22 1.47 9.68
CA THR A 132 -9.67 2.58 10.54
C THR A 132 -10.86 2.21 11.42
N ALA A 133 -11.73 1.30 10.94
CA ALA A 133 -12.91 0.84 11.66
C ALA A 133 -12.64 -0.39 12.56
N ALA A 134 -11.50 -1.08 12.38
CA ALA A 134 -11.17 -2.29 13.11
C ALA A 134 -10.36 -1.99 14.39
N ARG A 135 -10.68 -2.71 15.48
CA ARG A 135 -9.92 -2.65 16.74
C ARG A 135 -8.91 -3.80 16.81
N PRO A 136 -7.59 -3.52 16.88
CA PRO A 136 -6.59 -4.58 17.01
C PRO A 136 -6.58 -5.19 18.41
N GLN A 137 -6.35 -6.50 18.46
CA GLN A 137 -6.08 -7.27 19.67
C GLN A 137 -4.59 -7.56 19.77
N ARG A 138 -3.96 -7.13 20.87
CA ARG A 138 -2.50 -7.28 21.07
C ARG A 138 -2.00 -8.71 20.90
N LYS A 139 -2.79 -9.71 21.34
CA LYS A 139 -2.45 -11.15 21.22
C LYS A 139 -2.33 -11.66 19.78
N HIS A 140 -2.85 -10.92 18.79
CA HIS A 140 -2.74 -11.28 17.38
C HIS A 140 -1.62 -10.52 16.67
N SER A 141 -0.88 -9.64 17.37
CA SER A 141 0.36 -9.07 16.85
C SER A 141 1.49 -10.09 16.91
N PHE A 142 2.32 -10.17 15.88
CA PHE A 142 3.37 -11.21 15.75
C PHE A 142 2.82 -12.64 15.89
N TYR A 143 1.61 -12.87 15.36
CA TYR A 143 0.92 -14.14 15.52
C TYR A 143 1.61 -15.24 14.70
N LYS A 144 1.84 -16.39 15.35
CA LYS A 144 2.46 -17.56 14.73
C LYS A 144 1.50 -18.18 13.71
N ARG A 145 1.90 -18.23 12.44
CA ARG A 145 1.06 -18.73 11.34
C ARG A 145 0.69 -20.20 11.55
N GLU A 146 1.52 -20.98 12.20
CA GLU A 146 1.27 -22.40 12.53
C GLU A 146 0.04 -22.60 13.41
N LEU A 147 -0.40 -21.56 14.13
CA LEU A 147 -1.59 -21.59 14.98
C LEU A 147 -2.88 -21.28 14.20
N CYS A 148 -2.78 -20.88 12.93
CA CYS A 148 -3.94 -20.62 12.09
C CYS A 148 -4.64 -21.93 11.74
N GLN A 149 -5.94 -21.99 12.01
CA GLN A 149 -6.74 -23.22 11.86
C GLN A 149 -7.97 -22.97 10.99
N GLY A 150 -8.57 -24.07 10.53
CA GLY A 150 -9.77 -24.04 9.69
C GLY A 150 -9.49 -23.70 8.23
N SER A 151 -10.56 -23.49 7.46
CA SER A 151 -10.46 -23.09 6.06
C SER A 151 -10.43 -21.56 5.92
N LYS A 152 -9.73 -21.06 4.90
CA LYS A 152 -9.70 -19.62 4.53
C LYS A 152 -11.08 -19.06 4.15
N GLY A 153 -12.06 -19.93 3.89
CA GLY A 153 -13.33 -19.55 3.29
C GLY A 153 -13.18 -19.12 1.83
N THR A 154 -14.30 -18.79 1.20
CA THR A 154 -14.35 -18.29 -0.18
C THR A 154 -14.26 -16.78 -0.21
N CYS A 155 -13.54 -16.25 -1.20
CA CYS A 155 -13.56 -14.81 -1.46
C CYS A 155 -14.98 -14.37 -1.83
N PRO A 156 -15.52 -13.29 -1.21
CA PRO A 156 -16.80 -12.75 -1.62
C PRO A 156 -16.73 -12.18 -3.04
N ILE A 157 -17.89 -11.94 -3.64
CA ILE A 157 -17.99 -11.20 -4.91
C ILE A 157 -17.45 -9.79 -4.64
N MET A 158 -16.33 -9.46 -5.30
CA MET A 158 -15.67 -8.17 -5.14
C MET A 158 -16.45 -7.12 -5.94
N HIS A 159 -17.25 -6.31 -5.26
CA HIS A 159 -17.78 -5.08 -5.82
C HIS A 159 -16.79 -3.93 -5.61
N HIS A 160 -16.95 -2.82 -6.33
CA HIS A 160 -16.08 -1.63 -6.23
C HIS A 160 -15.99 -1.03 -4.81
N ASN A 161 -16.85 -1.44 -3.87
CA ASN A 161 -16.87 -0.95 -2.49
C ASN A 161 -17.29 -2.06 -1.52
N TRP A 162 -16.39 -3.00 -1.24
CA TRP A 162 -16.68 -4.14 -0.35
C TRP A 162 -16.71 -3.74 1.13
N THR A 163 -16.14 -2.59 1.49
CA THR A 163 -16.22 -2.04 2.85
C THR A 163 -17.64 -1.60 3.22
N LYS A 164 -18.49 -1.28 2.22
CA LYS A 164 -19.92 -0.96 2.43
C LYS A 164 -20.88 -2.15 2.41
N THR A 165 -20.49 -3.32 1.89
CA THR A 165 -21.44 -4.42 1.60
C THR A 165 -21.60 -5.46 2.69
N ARG A 166 -20.95 -5.33 3.84
CA ARG A 166 -21.39 -6.02 5.06
C ARG A 166 -20.72 -5.39 6.26
N ALA A 167 -21.57 -4.95 7.19
CA ALA A 167 -21.20 -4.57 8.53
C ALA A 167 -20.17 -5.56 9.11
N LEU A 168 -19.29 -5.01 9.93
CA LEU A 168 -18.36 -5.69 10.81
C LEU A 168 -19.11 -6.53 11.87
N SER A 169 -19.92 -7.49 11.41
CA SER A 169 -20.49 -8.57 12.20
C SER A 169 -19.66 -9.84 12.05
#